data_AF-A0A7C9A249-F1
#
_entry.id   AF-A0A7C9A249-F1
#
_cell.length_a   1.000
_cell.length_b   1.000
_cell.length_c   1.000
_cell.angle_alpha   90.00
_cell.angle_beta   90.00
_cell.angle_gamma   90.00
#
_symmetry.space_group_name_H-M   'P 1'
#
loop_
_entity.id
_entity.type
_entity.pdbx_description
1 polymer ?
#
loop_
_entity_poly.entity_id
_entity_poly.type
_entity_poly.pdbx_seq_one_letter_code
_entity_poly.pdbx_strand_id
1 'polypeptide(L)'
;GRIDVVELVVEMMYREKIQPDPSTCSYVFNAYVERGFHSTGLEALQVLSMRMISHDPNTLEDVREEYEDHIISEEPGEAETNIAEIFTHSENLAASFLNLRWCSIMGSSISWVPDENPWAKRLANSYTAEMTAAL
;
A
#
# COMPACT_ATOMS: atom_id res chain seq x y z
N GLY A 1 13.18 1.07 -14.11
CA GLY A 1 14.35 0.56 -13.35
C GLY A 1 14.34 -0.97 -13.17
N ARG A 2 15.29 -1.51 -12.38
CA ARG A 2 15.33 -2.91 -11.93
C ARG A 2 14.22 -3.16 -10.89
N ILE A 3 13.03 -3.53 -11.37
CA ILE A 3 11.85 -3.80 -10.52
C ILE A 3 12.16 -4.89 -9.48
N ASP A 4 12.93 -5.90 -9.87
CA ASP A 4 13.36 -7.01 -9.02
C ASP A 4 14.09 -6.53 -7.75
N VAL A 5 14.96 -5.53 -7.87
CA VAL A 5 15.67 -4.96 -6.70
C VAL A 5 14.69 -4.18 -5.81
N VAL A 6 13.75 -3.44 -6.40
CA VAL A 6 12.73 -2.69 -5.65
C VAL A 6 11.83 -3.65 -4.87
N GLU A 7 11.37 -4.72 -5.53
CA GLU A 7 10.54 -5.77 -4.92
C GLU A 7 11.27 -6.45 -3.76
N LEU A 8 12.55 -6.79 -3.95
CA LEU A 8 13.38 -7.38 -2.89
C LEU A 8 13.49 -6.46 -1.67
N VAL A 9 13.82 -5.18 -1.88
CA VAL A 9 13.93 -4.20 -0.78
C VAL A 9 12.61 -4.04 -0.03
N VAL A 10 11.50 -3.95 -0.75
CA VAL A 10 10.18 -3.80 -0.15
C VAL A 10 9.76 -5.04 0.65
N GLU A 11 10.03 -6.24 0.14
CA GLU A 11 9.75 -7.46 0.87
C GLU A 11 10.64 -7.57 2.12
N MET A 12 11.92 -7.19 2.04
CA MET A 12 12.80 -7.10 3.22
C MET A 12 12.25 -6.12 4.26
N MET A 13 11.81 -4.93 3.85
CA MET A 13 11.18 -3.95 4.76
C MET A 13 9.99 -4.57 5.50
N TYR A 14 9.12 -5.30 4.79
CA TYR A 14 7.98 -5.98 5.39
C TYR A 14 8.41 -7.05 6.41
N ARG A 15 9.43 -7.87 6.09
CA ARG A 15 9.97 -8.90 7.00
C ARG A 15 10.58 -8.30 8.26
N GLU A 16 11.29 -7.19 8.11
CA GLU A 16 11.90 -6.42 9.21
C GLU A 16 10.91 -5.50 9.93
N LYS A 17 9.61 -5.57 9.60
CA LYS A 17 8.53 -4.77 10.21
C LYS A 17 8.73 -3.25 10.08
N ILE A 18 9.40 -2.82 9.02
CA ILE A 18 9.57 -1.41 8.65
C ILE A 18 8.35 -0.99 7.83
N GLN A 19 7.62 0.03 8.30
CA GLN A 19 6.50 0.59 7.54
C GLN A 19 7.02 1.39 6.34
N PRO A 20 6.39 1.26 5.16
CA PRO A 20 6.67 2.16 4.06
C PRO A 20 6.20 3.58 4.41
N ASP A 21 6.86 4.56 3.80
CA ASP A 21 6.46 5.96 3.85
C ASP A 21 5.88 6.41 2.49
N PRO A 22 5.39 7.66 2.36
CA PRO A 22 4.82 8.15 1.10
C PRO A 22 5.82 8.10 -0.07
N SER A 23 7.11 8.31 0.23
CA SER A 23 8.17 8.26 -0.78
C SER A 23 8.36 6.83 -1.30
N THR A 24 8.35 5.83 -0.42
CA THR A 24 8.44 4.40 -0.74
C THR A 24 7.28 4.00 -1.65
N CYS A 25 6.06 4.40 -1.30
CA CYS A 25 4.87 4.17 -2.12
C CYS A 25 5.04 4.76 -3.54
N SER A 26 5.50 6.00 -3.63
CA SER A 26 5.73 6.70 -4.90
C SER A 26 6.80 6.01 -5.76
N TYR A 27 7.95 5.65 -5.18
CA TYR A 27 9.04 4.99 -5.91
C TYR A 27 8.63 3.63 -6.46
N VAL A 28 7.94 2.81 -5.67
CA VAL A 28 7.49 1.48 -6.09
C VAL A 28 6.44 1.60 -7.19
N PHE A 29 5.44 2.46 -7.01
CA PHE A 29 4.42 2.72 -8.02
C PHE A 29 5.03 3.16 -9.36
N ASN A 30 5.92 4.15 -9.32
CA ASN A 30 6.61 4.66 -10.51
C ASN A 30 7.46 3.59 -11.19
N ALA A 31 8.14 2.72 -10.43
CA ALA A 31 8.93 1.64 -11.01
C ALA A 31 8.10 0.69 -11.90
N TYR A 32 6.82 0.46 -11.56
CA TYR A 32 5.88 -0.29 -12.40
C TYR A 32 5.34 0.54 -13.57
N VAL A 33 4.90 1.78 -13.31
CA VAL A 33 4.30 2.66 -14.32
C VAL A 33 5.29 2.98 -15.45
N GLU A 34 6.55 3.25 -15.13
CA GLU A 34 7.62 3.48 -16.11
C GLU A 34 7.80 2.30 -17.08
N ARG A 35 7.35 1.10 -16.70
CA ARG A 35 7.42 -0.12 -17.52
C ARG A 35 6.06 -0.54 -18.09
N GLY A 36 5.03 0.29 -17.92
CA GLY A 36 3.68 0.06 -18.44
C GLY A 36 2.82 -0.87 -17.58
N PHE A 37 3.30 -1.31 -16.42
CA PHE A 37 2.60 -2.25 -15.54
C PHE A 37 1.62 -1.55 -14.58
N HIS A 38 0.69 -0.75 -15.11
CA HIS A 38 -0.20 0.11 -14.33
C HIS A 38 -1.03 -0.66 -13.29
N SER A 39 -1.64 -1.79 -13.67
CA SER A 39 -2.45 -2.60 -12.76
C SER A 39 -1.63 -3.13 -11.59
N THR A 40 -0.43 -3.67 -11.86
CA THR A 40 0.49 -4.12 -10.80
C THR A 40 1.00 -2.97 -9.94
N GLY A 41 1.17 -1.78 -10.54
CA GLY A 41 1.45 -0.55 -9.79
C GLY A 41 0.35 -0.22 -8.80
N LEU A 42 -0.93 -0.27 -9.21
CA LEU A 42 -2.07 -0.05 -8.32
C LEU A 42 -2.16 -1.09 -7.20
N GLU A 43 -1.92 -2.37 -7.50
CA GLU A 43 -1.84 -3.43 -6.49
C GLU A 43 -0.74 -3.14 -5.45
N ALA A 44 0.45 -2.78 -5.91
CA ALA A 44 1.57 -2.41 -5.05
C ALA A 44 1.24 -1.19 -4.18
N LEU A 45 0.64 -0.16 -4.78
CA LEU A 45 0.25 1.07 -4.08
C LEU A 45 -0.77 0.79 -2.99
N GLN A 46 -1.77 -0.05 -3.26
CA GLN A 46 -2.76 -0.47 -2.29
C GLN A 46 -2.11 -1.22 -1.10
N VAL A 47 -1.29 -2.23 -1.39
CA VAL A 47 -0.61 -3.02 -0.33
C VAL A 47 0.29 -2.14 0.52
N LEU A 48 1.08 -1.27 -0.10
CA LEU A 48 1.99 -0.38 0.63
C LEU A 48 1.23 0.65 1.47
N SER A 49 0.13 1.20 0.96
CA SER A 49 -0.69 2.15 1.71
C SER A 49 -1.34 1.51 2.93
N MET A 50 -1.81 0.26 2.81
CA MET A 50 -2.28 -0.52 3.97
C MET A 50 -1.17 -0.77 4.99
N ARG A 51 0.03 -1.16 4.54
CA ARG A 51 1.20 -1.38 5.42
C ARG A 51 1.73 -0.10 6.06
N MET A 52 1.51 1.06 5.41
CA MET A 52 1.81 2.38 5.96
C MET A 52 0.89 2.73 7.14
N ILE A 53 -0.34 2.21 7.16
CA ILE A 53 -1.24 2.29 8.33
C ILE A 53 -0.73 1.37 9.44
N SER A 54 -0.67 0.06 9.17
CA SER A 54 -0.16 -0.93 10.11
C SER A 54 0.27 -2.22 9.41
N HIS A 55 1.26 -2.91 9.99
CA HIS A 55 1.61 -4.28 9.63
C HIS A 55 0.81 -5.33 10.43
N ASP A 56 0.15 -4.93 11.52
CA ASP A 56 -0.64 -5.83 12.36
C ASP A 56 -2.08 -5.93 11.83
N PRO A 57 -2.53 -7.13 11.40
CA PRO A 57 -3.89 -7.34 10.91
C PRO A 57 -4.97 -6.99 11.92
N ASN A 58 -4.71 -7.17 13.22
CA ASN A 58 -5.70 -6.85 14.26
C ASN A 58 -5.89 -5.33 14.34
N THR A 59 -4.78 -4.58 14.38
CA THR A 59 -4.83 -3.11 14.31
C THR A 59 -5.57 -2.62 13.06
N LEU A 60 -5.35 -3.25 11.90
CA LEU A 60 -6.07 -2.87 10.66
C LEU A 60 -7.57 -3.16 10.74
N GLU A 61 -7.96 -4.28 11.34
CA GLU A 61 -9.38 -4.62 11.54
C GLU A 61 -10.04 -3.69 12.56
N ASP A 62 -9.33 -3.31 13.63
CA ASP A 62 -9.84 -2.43 14.69
C ASP A 62 -10.18 -1.02 14.17
N VAL A 63 -9.41 -0.51 13.20
CA VAL A 63 -9.59 0.84 12.61
C VAL A 63 -10.40 0.83 11.31
N ARG A 64 -10.78 -0.37 10.83
CA ARG A 64 -11.34 -0.56 9.49
C ARG A 64 -12.55 0.30 9.21
N GLU A 65 -13.58 0.24 10.06
CA GLU A 65 -14.85 0.95 9.84
C GLU A 65 -14.62 2.46 9.78
N GLU A 66 -13.93 3.03 10.78
CA GLU A 66 -13.60 4.45 10.87
C GLU A 66 -12.82 4.92 9.62
N TYR A 67 -11.81 4.16 9.21
CA TYR A 67 -10.92 4.58 8.13
C TYR A 67 -11.55 4.35 6.75
N GLU A 68 -12.36 3.31 6.58
CA GLU A 68 -13.07 3.03 5.34
C GLU A 68 -14.07 4.15 5.01
N ASP A 69 -14.76 4.71 6.01
CA ASP A 69 -15.64 5.88 5.85
C ASP A 69 -14.87 7.12 5.33
N HIS A 70 -13.68 7.38 5.88
CA HIS A 70 -12.84 8.48 5.42
C HIS A 70 -12.31 8.32 3.98
N ILE A 71 -12.20 7.08 3.49
CA ILE A 71 -11.64 6.78 2.17
C ILE A 71 -12.75 6.74 1.09
N ILE A 72 -13.87 6.10 1.40
CA ILE A 72 -14.91 5.75 0.44
C ILE A 72 -16.03 6.79 0.36
N SER A 73 -16.12 7.76 1.28
CA SER A 73 -17.22 8.75 1.29
C SER A 73 -17.58 9.25 -0.12
N GLU A 74 -18.88 9.06 -0.44
CA GLU A 74 -19.51 9.47 -1.68
C GLU A 74 -19.94 10.94 -1.66
N GLU A 75 -19.92 11.58 -0.48
CA GLU A 75 -20.25 13.00 -0.37
C GLU A 75 -19.16 13.84 -1.05
N PRO A 76 -19.51 14.73 -2.01
CA PRO A 76 -18.53 15.48 -2.76
C PRO A 76 -17.63 16.34 -1.86
N GLY A 77 -16.34 16.03 -1.81
CA GLY A 77 -15.34 16.79 -1.08
C GLY A 77 -15.18 16.41 0.40
N GLU A 78 -16.01 15.51 0.93
CA GLU A 78 -15.95 15.12 2.34
C GLU A 78 -14.68 14.31 2.64
N ALA A 79 -14.42 13.26 1.85
CA ALA A 79 -13.19 12.47 1.97
C ALA A 79 -11.95 13.36 1.83
N GLU A 80 -11.92 14.28 0.87
CA GLU A 80 -10.80 15.21 0.68
C GLU A 80 -10.60 16.15 1.87
N THR A 81 -11.70 16.62 2.48
CA THR A 81 -11.66 17.47 3.68
C THR A 81 -11.15 16.69 4.89
N ASN A 82 -11.69 15.50 5.15
CA ASN A 82 -11.29 14.63 6.24
C ASN A 82 -9.80 14.27 6.14
N ILE A 83 -9.34 13.89 4.94
CA ILE A 83 -7.94 13.57 4.70
C ILE A 83 -7.03 14.80 4.89
N ALA A 84 -7.48 15.99 4.47
CA ALA A 84 -6.73 17.23 4.71
C ALA A 84 -6.60 17.56 6.21
N GLU A 85 -7.61 17.26 7.03
CA GLU A 85 -7.52 17.39 8.48
C GLU A 85 -6.53 16.38 9.09
N ILE A 86 -6.51 15.14 8.60
CA ILE A 86 -5.55 14.11 9.02
C ILE A 86 -4.11 14.55 8.71
N PHE A 87 -3.86 15.23 7.58
CA PHE A 87 -2.53 15.75 7.23
C PHE A 87 -1.94 16.67 8.30
N THR A 88 -2.77 17.37 9.08
CA THR A 88 -2.31 18.24 10.16
C THR A 88 -1.77 17.48 11.37
N HIS A 89 -2.05 16.18 11.46
CA HIS A 89 -1.68 15.29 12.57
C HIS A 89 -0.73 14.17 12.14
N SER A 90 -0.88 13.64 10.93
CA SER A 90 -0.10 12.50 10.42
C SER A 90 -0.03 12.52 8.89
N GLU A 91 1.12 12.92 8.36
CA GLU A 91 1.41 12.92 6.91
C GLU A 91 1.28 11.51 6.31
N ASN A 92 1.83 10.50 6.99
CA ASN A 92 1.82 9.12 6.50
C ASN A 92 0.40 8.54 6.43
N LEU A 93 -0.44 8.80 7.43
CA LEU A 93 -1.83 8.33 7.44
C LEU A 93 -2.67 9.05 6.38
N ALA A 94 -2.49 10.36 6.23
CA ALA A 94 -3.22 11.10 5.22
C ALA A 94 -2.81 10.66 3.80
N ALA A 95 -1.51 10.43 3.58
CA ALA A 95 -1.01 9.90 2.31
C ALA A 95 -1.52 8.48 2.02
N SER A 96 -1.67 7.61 3.02
CA SER A 96 -2.22 6.27 2.80
C SER A 96 -3.68 6.36 2.37
N PHE A 97 -4.46 7.25 3.00
CA PHE A 97 -5.87 7.45 2.64
C PHE A 97 -6.03 8.03 1.24
N LEU A 98 -5.21 9.02 0.86
CA LEU A 98 -5.21 9.53 -0.52
C LEU A 98 -4.93 8.43 -1.55
N ASN A 99 -3.93 7.59 -1.29
CA ASN A 99 -3.57 6.50 -2.19
C ASN A 99 -4.68 5.44 -2.27
N LEU A 100 -5.26 5.03 -1.13
CA LEU A 100 -6.34 4.05 -1.08
C LEU A 100 -7.61 4.58 -1.75
N ARG A 101 -7.92 5.86 -1.55
CA ARG A 101 -9.01 6.56 -2.24
C ARG A 101 -8.80 6.55 -3.75
N TRP A 102 -7.60 6.88 -4.20
CA TRP A 102 -7.28 6.84 -5.62
C TRP A 102 -7.41 5.42 -6.20
N CYS A 103 -6.91 4.40 -5.50
CA CYS A 103 -7.11 3.00 -5.88
C CYS A 103 -8.61 2.64 -6.00
N SER A 104 -9.44 3.10 -5.06
CA SER A 104 -10.90 2.90 -5.09
C SER A 104 -11.56 3.56 -6.30
N ILE A 105 -11.22 4.83 -6.58
CA ILE A 105 -11.70 5.56 -7.76
C ILE A 105 -11.31 4.85 -9.07
N MET A 106 -10.13 4.22 -9.09
CA MET A 106 -9.67 3.41 -10.23
C MET A 106 -10.33 2.02 -10.32
N GLY A 107 -11.29 1.71 -9.45
CA GLY A 107 -12.10 0.49 -9.47
C GLY A 107 -11.51 -0.68 -8.67
N SER A 108 -10.47 -0.45 -7.87
CA SER A 108 -9.93 -1.49 -6.98
C SER A 108 -10.74 -1.57 -5.69
N SER A 109 -11.22 -2.77 -5.33
CA SER A 109 -11.78 -2.99 -4.00
C SER A 109 -10.68 -2.89 -2.95
N ILE A 110 -10.85 -2.06 -1.92
CA ILE A 110 -9.90 -1.96 -0.81
C ILE A 110 -9.90 -3.27 -0.03
N SER A 111 -8.73 -3.91 0.06
CA SER A 111 -8.54 -5.10 0.89
C SER A 111 -7.84 -4.72 2.18
N TRP A 112 -8.48 -5.00 3.30
CA TRP A 112 -7.92 -4.80 4.65
C TRP A 112 -6.94 -5.90 5.09
N VAL A 113 -6.70 -6.88 4.20
CA VAL A 113 -5.75 -7.98 4.43
C VAL A 113 -4.66 -7.91 3.35
N PRO A 114 -3.69 -6.98 3.48
CA PRO A 114 -2.75 -6.66 2.40
C PRO A 114 -1.91 -7.86 1.93
N ASP A 115 -1.67 -8.83 2.80
CA ASP A 115 -0.89 -10.03 2.47
C ASP A 115 -1.64 -11.04 1.59
N GLU A 116 -2.97 -10.93 1.51
CA GLU A 116 -3.77 -11.76 0.61
C GLU A 116 -3.76 -11.26 -0.85
N ASN A 117 -3.28 -10.03 -1.07
CA ASN A 117 -3.18 -9.41 -2.39
C ASN A 117 -2.22 -10.21 -3.30
N PRO A 118 -2.57 -10.43 -4.59
CA PRO A 118 -1.72 -11.17 -5.53
C PRO A 118 -0.28 -10.64 -5.63
N TRP A 119 -0.11 -9.32 -5.57
CA TRP A 119 1.19 -8.68 -5.60
C TRP A 119 2.04 -9.06 -4.39
N ALA A 120 1.47 -8.97 -3.18
CA ALA A 120 2.16 -9.31 -1.94
C ALA A 120 2.55 -10.79 -1.89
N LYS A 121 1.63 -11.69 -2.27
CA LYS A 121 1.90 -13.14 -2.35
C LYS A 121 3.04 -13.46 -3.32
N ARG A 122 3.07 -12.79 -4.48
CA ARG A 122 4.14 -12.98 -5.46
C ARG A 122 5.49 -12.56 -4.90
N LEU A 123 5.59 -11.40 -4.24
CA LEU A 123 6.82 -10.93 -3.59
C LEU A 123 7.33 -11.93 -2.55
N ALA A 124 6.45 -12.38 -1.66
CA ALA A 124 6.80 -13.37 -0.63
C ALA A 124 7.35 -14.68 -1.22
N ASN A 125 6.75 -15.16 -2.32
CA ASN A 125 7.21 -16.37 -3.01
C ASN A 125 8.57 -16.16 -3.69
N SER A 126 8.77 -15.02 -4.37
CA SER A 126 10.04 -14.66 -5.01
C SER A 126 11.17 -14.57 -4.00
N TYR A 127 10.95 -13.89 -2.87
CA TYR A 127 11.93 -13.78 -1.79
C TYR A 127 12.32 -15.15 -1.21
N THR A 128 11.34 -16.02 -0.97
CA THR A 128 11.59 -17.38 -0.47
C THR A 128 12.43 -18.21 -1.46
N ALA A 129 12.16 -18.07 -2.76
CA ALA A 129 12.91 -18.76 -3.80
C ALA A 129 14.37 -18.26 -3.88
N GLU A 130 14.60 -16.95 -3.76
CA GLU A 130 15.95 -16.38 -3.74
C GLU A 130 16.74 -16.82 -2.50
N MET A 131 16.09 -16.85 -1.33
CA MET A 131 16.72 -17.26 -0.08
C MET A 131 17.08 -18.75 -0.07
N THR A 132 16.27 -19.60 -0.69
CA THR A 132 16.58 -21.03 -0.84
C THR A 132 17.68 -21.29 -1.86
N ALA A 133 17.79 -20.49 -2.91
CA ALA A 133 18.89 -20.58 -3.89
C ALA A 133 20.26 -20.13 -3.35
N ALA A 134 20.27 -19.38 -2.25
CA ALA A 134 21.49 -18.88 -1.60
C ALA A 134 22.07 -19.83 -0.52
N LEU A 135 21.38 -20.95 -0.22
CA LEU A 135 21.77 -21.99 0.74
C LEU A 135 22.37 -23.22 0.04
#